data_AF-A0A3D3I1I9-F1
#
_entry.id   AF-A0A3D3I1I9-F1
#
_cell.length_a   1.000
_cell.length_b   1.000
_cell.length_c   1.000
_cell.angle_alpha   90.00
_cell.angle_beta   90.00
_cell.angle_gamma   90.00
#
_symmetry.space_group_name_H-M   'P 1'
#
loop_
_entity.id
_entity.type
_entity.pdbx_description
1 polymer ?
#
loop_
_entity_poly.entity_id
_entity_poly.type
_entity_poly.pdbx_seq_one_letter_code
_entity_poly.pdbx_strand_id
1 'polypeptide(L)'
;GYGNPPKTQEEYFTRLRGLTLALLDNPNHFGFVYTQLTDVEQEKNGVYTYDRKPKFEARLFREIFGARAAYEQAEFPAWQPAMDDWRVLVGSAVDADHEWDMLLTPPAHEWTNGFKGERAKGGFGRKDGFEDLIRTPWTTADIYLSRSFEVTSAPAAARLVIHYDNATKVWINGKLVWESPAGAWNDGYQAFELNAAARAALKDGTNTIVVHCHQDSGGQFIDLALLGR
;
A
#
# COMPACT_ATOMS: atom_id res chain seq x y z
N GLY A 1 -9.48 -17.51 30.51
CA GLY A 1 -9.22 -17.65 29.06
C GLY A 1 -9.95 -18.86 28.54
N TYR A 2 -9.96 -19.04 27.23
CA TYR A 2 -10.61 -20.19 26.58
C TYR A 2 -9.88 -21.51 26.90
N GLY A 3 -10.63 -22.61 26.95
CA GLY A 3 -10.10 -23.95 27.24
C GLY A 3 -10.09 -24.31 28.72
N ASN A 4 -9.42 -25.41 29.06
CA ASN A 4 -9.39 -25.94 30.42
C ASN A 4 -8.53 -25.05 31.33
N PRO A 5 -9.06 -24.46 32.41
CA PRO A 5 -8.26 -23.64 33.31
C PRO A 5 -7.17 -24.49 33.99
N PRO A 6 -5.98 -23.94 34.25
CA PRO A 6 -4.99 -24.61 35.07
C PRO A 6 -5.55 -24.83 36.49
N LYS A 7 -5.34 -26.02 37.04
CA LYS A 7 -5.83 -26.40 38.37
C LYS A 7 -4.84 -26.06 39.48
N THR A 8 -3.58 -25.88 39.13
CA THR A 8 -2.49 -25.54 40.05
C THR A 8 -1.70 -24.35 39.56
N GLN A 9 -0.99 -23.69 40.47
CA GLN A 9 -0.05 -22.63 40.13
C GLN A 9 1.06 -23.12 39.19
N GLU A 10 1.56 -24.33 39.40
CA GLU A 10 2.58 -24.95 38.56
C GLU A 10 2.09 -25.15 37.12
N GLU A 11 0.85 -25.64 36.93
CA GLU A 11 0.25 -25.77 35.60
C GLU A 11 0.10 -24.41 34.91
N TYR A 12 -0.29 -23.36 35.65
CA TYR A 12 -0.40 -22.01 35.11
C TYR A 12 0.95 -21.52 34.57
N PHE A 13 2.02 -21.59 35.39
CA PHE A 13 3.33 -21.10 34.99
C PHE A 13 4.01 -21.97 33.93
N THR A 14 3.75 -23.27 33.92
CA THR A 14 4.21 -24.16 32.85
C THR A 14 3.64 -23.73 31.50
N ARG A 15 2.33 -23.47 31.43
CA ARG A 15 1.67 -23.02 30.21
C ARG A 15 2.10 -21.61 29.79
N LEU A 16 2.16 -20.68 30.75
CA LEU A 16 2.61 -19.32 30.49
C LEU A 16 4.03 -19.31 29.91
N ARG A 17 4.95 -20.04 30.55
CA ARG A 17 6.33 -20.20 30.07
C ARG A 17 6.38 -20.81 28.67
N GLY A 18 5.67 -21.93 28.45
CA GLY A 18 5.66 -22.59 27.15
C GLY A 18 5.16 -21.68 26.01
N LEU A 19 4.09 -20.93 26.25
CA LEU A 19 3.55 -19.98 25.26
C LEU A 19 4.50 -18.81 25.01
N THR A 20 5.10 -18.24 26.05
CA THR A 20 6.04 -17.12 25.90
C THR A 20 7.32 -17.56 25.19
N LEU A 21 7.92 -18.69 25.60
CA LEU A 21 9.16 -19.18 25.00
C LEU A 21 8.96 -19.64 23.55
N ALA A 22 7.80 -20.19 23.18
CA ALA A 22 7.52 -20.50 21.79
C ALA A 22 7.61 -19.26 20.87
N LEU A 23 7.35 -18.06 21.39
CA LEU A 23 7.56 -16.80 20.66
C LEU A 23 9.02 -16.34 20.73
N LEU A 24 9.60 -16.33 21.94
CA LEU A 24 10.95 -15.81 22.17
C LEU A 24 12.06 -16.67 21.56
N ASP A 25 11.85 -17.98 21.42
CA ASP A 25 12.83 -18.92 20.84
C ASP A 25 12.89 -18.84 19.29
N ASN A 26 12.01 -18.06 18.66
CA ASN A 26 12.02 -17.86 17.21
C ASN A 26 12.97 -16.70 16.83
N PRO A 27 14.06 -16.95 16.07
CA PRO A 27 15.00 -15.91 15.68
C PRO A 27 14.41 -14.87 14.73
N ASN A 28 13.24 -15.11 14.13
CA ASN A 28 12.55 -14.14 13.26
C ASN A 28 11.45 -13.34 14.00
N HIS A 29 11.31 -13.50 15.31
CA HIS A 29 10.30 -12.81 16.12
C HIS A 29 10.97 -11.90 17.15
N PHE A 30 10.82 -10.59 16.99
CA PHE A 30 11.54 -9.60 17.80
C PHE A 30 10.91 -9.31 19.17
N GLY A 31 9.72 -9.84 19.46
CA GLY A 31 9.07 -9.65 20.76
C GLY A 31 7.59 -10.00 20.75
N PHE A 32 6.92 -9.82 21.88
CA PHE A 32 5.48 -10.03 22.02
C PHE A 32 4.88 -8.97 22.94
N VAL A 33 3.55 -8.81 22.90
CA VAL A 33 2.83 -7.91 23.81
C VAL A 33 1.81 -8.71 24.61
N TYR A 34 1.91 -8.64 25.94
CA TYR A 34 0.91 -9.19 26.83
C TYR A 34 -0.12 -8.10 27.19
N THR A 35 -1.31 -8.18 26.62
CA THR A 35 -2.29 -7.07 26.66
C THR A 35 -3.18 -7.07 27.89
N GLN A 36 -3.31 -8.19 28.60
CA GLN A 36 -4.28 -8.30 29.69
C GLN A 36 -3.64 -8.09 31.07
N LEU A 37 -3.65 -6.83 31.54
CA LEU A 37 -3.08 -6.51 32.85
C LEU A 37 -3.93 -7.06 34.02
N THR A 38 -5.25 -6.96 33.93
CA THR A 38 -6.19 -7.38 34.98
C THR A 38 -7.19 -8.40 34.45
N ASP A 39 -7.79 -9.18 35.35
CA ASP A 39 -8.98 -9.95 34.99
C ASP A 39 -10.14 -9.05 34.60
N VAL A 40 -10.92 -9.52 33.64
CA VAL A 40 -12.18 -8.89 33.21
C VAL A 40 -13.23 -9.99 33.05
N GLU A 41 -14.29 -9.92 33.84
CA GLU A 41 -15.42 -10.88 33.81
C GLU A 41 -14.97 -12.35 33.65
N GLN A 42 -15.27 -12.98 32.50
CA GLN A 42 -14.88 -14.36 32.18
C GLN A 42 -13.38 -14.54 31.86
N GLU A 43 -12.68 -13.49 31.46
CA GLU A 43 -11.26 -13.53 31.11
C GLU A 43 -10.41 -13.38 32.36
N LYS A 44 -10.06 -14.54 32.92
CA LYS A 44 -9.26 -14.62 34.16
C LYS A 44 -7.75 -14.74 33.92
N ASN A 45 -7.24 -14.18 32.82
CA ASN A 45 -5.85 -14.36 32.38
C ASN A 45 -4.92 -13.32 33.01
N GLY A 46 -5.47 -12.23 33.57
CA GLY A 46 -4.71 -11.06 33.98
C GLY A 46 -3.60 -11.37 34.98
N VAL A 47 -2.55 -10.55 34.95
CA VAL A 47 -1.47 -10.58 35.95
C VAL A 47 -2.01 -10.17 37.34
N TYR A 48 -3.02 -9.31 37.35
CA TYR A 48 -3.77 -8.89 38.52
C TYR A 48 -5.20 -9.44 38.50
N THR A 49 -5.82 -9.57 39.67
CA THR A 49 -7.25 -9.85 39.81
C THR A 49 -8.09 -8.68 39.29
N TYR A 50 -9.41 -8.88 39.23
CA TYR A 50 -10.38 -7.86 38.85
C TYR A 50 -10.24 -6.57 39.69
N ASP A 51 -10.00 -6.73 41.00
CA ASP A 51 -9.78 -5.63 41.94
C ASP A 51 -8.33 -5.11 41.96
N ARG A 52 -7.54 -5.39 40.91
CA ARG A 52 -6.14 -4.96 40.77
C ARG A 52 -5.22 -5.47 41.89
N LYS A 53 -5.52 -6.61 42.49
CA LYS A 53 -4.61 -7.27 43.45
C LYS A 53 -3.65 -8.20 42.70
N PRO A 54 -2.36 -8.25 43.04
CA PRO A 54 -1.44 -9.20 42.43
C PRO A 54 -1.94 -10.63 42.61
N LYS A 55 -1.96 -11.43 41.54
CA LYS A 55 -2.33 -12.86 41.64
C LYS A 55 -1.19 -13.73 42.15
N PHE A 56 0.01 -13.42 41.66
CA PHE A 56 1.24 -14.10 42.01
C PHE A 56 2.35 -13.06 42.18
N GLU A 57 3.49 -13.49 42.70
CA GLU A 57 4.65 -12.61 42.85
C GLU A 57 5.14 -12.14 41.48
N ALA A 58 5.36 -10.83 41.34
CA ALA A 58 5.79 -10.20 40.08
C ALA A 58 7.09 -10.79 39.50
N ARG A 59 7.97 -11.32 40.37
CA ARG A 59 9.23 -11.95 39.94
C ARG A 59 9.02 -13.15 39.01
N LEU A 60 7.92 -13.91 39.18
CA LEU A 60 7.63 -15.09 38.37
C LEU A 60 7.26 -14.70 36.93
N PHE A 61 6.49 -13.62 36.78
CA PHE A 61 6.19 -13.05 35.46
C PHE A 61 7.42 -12.44 34.82
N ARG A 62 8.24 -11.71 35.61
CA ARG A 62 9.48 -11.11 35.12
C ARG A 62 10.46 -12.15 34.56
N GLU A 63 10.59 -13.29 35.22
CA GLU A 63 11.46 -14.38 34.76
C GLU A 63 11.03 -14.90 33.38
N ILE A 64 9.72 -15.00 33.12
CA ILE A 64 9.19 -15.52 31.87
C ILE A 64 9.16 -14.43 30.78
N PHE A 65 8.60 -13.27 31.08
CA PHE A 65 8.44 -12.18 30.11
C PHE A 65 9.74 -11.45 29.78
N GLY A 66 10.70 -11.46 30.71
CA GLY A 66 12.03 -10.87 30.54
C GLY A 66 13.08 -11.88 30.07
N ALA A 67 12.68 -13.09 29.65
CA ALA A 67 13.62 -14.04 29.06
C ALA A 67 14.21 -13.43 27.76
N ARG A 68 15.51 -13.64 27.56
CA ARG A 68 16.22 -13.10 26.40
C ARG A 68 15.73 -13.79 25.13
N ALA A 69 15.36 -13.03 24.11
CA ALA A 69 14.84 -13.60 22.85
C ALA A 69 15.99 -14.19 22.00
N ALA A 70 15.68 -15.18 21.17
CA ALA A 70 16.57 -15.68 20.13
C ALA A 70 16.89 -14.59 19.10
N TYR A 71 15.92 -13.71 18.80
CA TYR A 71 16.14 -12.53 17.96
C TYR A 71 17.27 -11.62 18.48
N GLU A 72 17.40 -11.44 19.80
CA GLU A 72 18.46 -10.62 20.43
C GLU A 72 19.85 -11.28 20.43
N GLN A 73 19.93 -12.52 19.93
CA GLN A 73 21.15 -13.31 19.81
C GLN A 73 21.47 -13.63 18.35
N ALA A 74 20.51 -13.46 17.46
CA ALA A 74 20.67 -13.74 16.05
C ALA A 74 21.55 -12.69 15.39
N GLU A 75 22.53 -13.16 14.62
CA GLU A 75 23.21 -12.34 13.63
C GLU A 75 22.33 -12.26 12.39
N PHE A 76 21.66 -11.13 12.20
CA PHE A 76 20.98 -10.86 10.94
C PHE A 76 22.01 -10.34 9.94
N PRO A 77 22.03 -10.86 8.70
CA PRO A 77 22.76 -10.16 7.65
C PRO A 77 22.26 -8.72 7.60
N ALA A 78 23.18 -7.78 7.38
CA ALA A 78 22.78 -6.39 7.14
C ALA A 78 21.64 -6.40 6.12
N TRP A 79 20.51 -5.80 6.49
CA TRP A 79 19.41 -5.61 5.55
C TRP A 79 19.98 -4.87 4.34
N GLN A 80 20.15 -5.61 3.24
CA GLN A 80 20.40 -5.02 1.96
C GLN A 80 19.01 -4.74 1.40
N PRO A 81 18.56 -3.47 1.32
CA PRO A 81 17.46 -3.20 0.43
C PRO A 81 17.89 -3.79 -0.91
N ALA A 82 17.02 -4.58 -1.53
CA ALA A 82 17.01 -4.54 -2.98
C ALA A 82 16.70 -3.07 -3.30
N MET A 83 17.74 -2.26 -3.50
CA MET A 83 17.60 -1.04 -4.25
C MET A 83 17.28 -1.52 -5.65
N ASP A 84 16.01 -1.86 -5.87
CA ASP A 84 15.53 -2.07 -7.19
C ASP A 84 15.82 -0.76 -7.94
N ASP A 85 16.49 -0.85 -9.10
CA ASP A 85 16.80 0.28 -9.98
C ASP A 85 15.53 0.88 -10.64
N TRP A 86 14.41 0.90 -9.92
CA TRP A 86 13.18 1.56 -10.36
C TRP A 86 13.41 3.06 -10.43
N ARG A 87 13.11 3.63 -11.59
CA ARG A 87 13.08 5.06 -11.84
C ARG A 87 11.68 5.52 -12.22
N VAL A 88 11.34 6.74 -11.82
CA VAL A 88 10.10 7.41 -12.22
C VAL A 88 10.22 7.87 -13.68
N LEU A 89 9.42 7.28 -14.56
CA LEU A 89 9.30 7.68 -15.98
C LEU A 89 8.22 8.75 -16.16
N VAL A 90 7.13 8.62 -15.42
CA VAL A 90 6.04 9.60 -15.30
C VAL A 90 5.75 9.71 -13.81
N GLY A 91 5.85 10.91 -13.23
CA GLY A 91 5.53 11.13 -11.82
C GLY A 91 4.06 11.46 -11.62
N SER A 92 3.59 11.16 -10.40
CA SER A 92 2.32 11.59 -9.83
C SER A 92 2.49 12.89 -9.03
N ALA A 93 1.41 13.43 -8.47
CA ALA A 93 1.41 14.58 -7.57
C ALA A 93 2.19 14.34 -6.26
N VAL A 94 2.47 13.08 -5.91
CA VAL A 94 3.37 12.74 -4.79
C VAL A 94 4.83 13.01 -5.14
N ASP A 95 5.21 12.81 -6.41
CA ASP A 95 6.58 12.96 -6.89
C ASP A 95 6.91 14.43 -7.15
N ALA A 96 6.06 15.11 -7.94
CA ALA A 96 6.16 16.54 -8.25
C ALA A 96 4.91 17.04 -8.97
N ASP A 97 4.76 18.36 -9.05
CA ASP A 97 3.77 18.97 -9.94
C ASP A 97 4.11 18.67 -11.40
N HIS A 98 3.14 18.09 -12.11
CA HIS A 98 3.27 17.75 -13.50
C HIS A 98 2.06 18.19 -14.30
N GLU A 99 2.29 18.72 -15.50
CA GLU A 99 1.22 19.15 -16.37
C GLU A 99 0.76 18.06 -17.35
N TRP A 100 -0.55 18.00 -17.55
CA TRP A 100 -1.27 17.13 -18.47
C TRP A 100 -2.09 17.96 -19.46
N ASP A 101 -2.31 17.40 -20.65
CA ASP A 101 -3.39 17.82 -21.54
C ASP A 101 -4.68 17.12 -21.07
N MET A 102 -5.68 17.91 -20.65
CA MET A 102 -6.93 17.43 -20.05
C MET A 102 -8.14 17.75 -20.94
N LEU A 103 -9.08 16.81 -21.02
CA LEU A 103 -10.42 17.01 -21.57
C LEU A 103 -11.46 16.37 -20.65
N LEU A 104 -12.64 16.99 -20.54
CA LEU A 104 -13.78 16.47 -19.76
C LEU A 104 -14.88 15.85 -20.63
N THR A 105 -14.65 15.82 -21.94
CA THR A 105 -15.51 15.19 -22.94
C THR A 105 -14.65 14.32 -23.86
N PRO A 106 -15.24 13.29 -24.50
CA PRO A 106 -14.52 12.41 -25.40
C PRO A 106 -13.81 13.19 -26.52
N PRO A 107 -12.52 12.93 -26.80
CA PRO A 107 -11.84 13.54 -27.93
C PRO A 107 -12.51 13.19 -29.26
N ALA A 108 -12.56 14.14 -30.20
CA ALA A 108 -13.29 14.00 -31.48
C ALA A 108 -12.63 13.05 -32.50
N HIS A 109 -11.43 12.57 -32.23
CA HIS A 109 -10.63 11.69 -33.10
C HIS A 109 -10.00 10.58 -32.27
N GLU A 110 -9.34 9.61 -32.91
CA GLU A 110 -8.58 8.57 -32.21
C GLU A 110 -7.51 9.19 -31.30
N TRP A 111 -7.64 8.98 -29.99
CA TRP A 111 -6.93 9.76 -28.96
C TRP A 111 -5.99 8.92 -28.08
N THR A 112 -5.99 7.60 -28.26
CA THR A 112 -5.18 6.67 -27.45
C THR A 112 -3.67 6.85 -27.63
N ASN A 113 -3.24 7.53 -28.71
CA ASN A 113 -1.84 7.89 -28.97
C ASN A 113 -1.50 9.34 -28.59
N GLY A 114 -2.39 10.02 -27.86
CA GLY A 114 -2.21 11.38 -27.40
C GLY A 114 -3.20 12.35 -28.01
N PHE A 115 -3.40 13.45 -27.30
CA PHE A 115 -4.21 14.59 -27.73
C PHE A 115 -3.74 15.87 -27.02
N LYS A 116 -4.28 17.02 -27.46
CA LYS A 116 -4.11 18.33 -26.82
C LYS A 116 -5.42 18.80 -26.23
N GLY A 117 -5.33 19.42 -25.05
CA GLY A 117 -6.47 19.87 -24.28
C GLY A 117 -6.09 21.05 -23.39
N GLU A 118 -6.90 21.29 -22.36
CA GLU A 118 -6.58 22.28 -21.34
C GLU A 118 -5.38 21.81 -20.52
N ARG A 119 -4.45 22.72 -20.20
CA ARG A 119 -3.28 22.38 -19.38
C ARG A 119 -3.66 22.38 -17.91
N ALA A 120 -3.45 21.25 -17.25
CA ALA A 120 -3.82 21.07 -15.85
C ALA A 120 -2.76 20.25 -15.09
N LYS A 121 -2.65 20.47 -13.77
CA LYS A 121 -1.69 19.75 -12.93
C LYS A 121 -2.26 18.41 -12.44
N GLY A 122 -1.40 17.39 -12.34
CA GLY A 122 -1.72 16.05 -11.85
C GLY A 122 -2.31 16.05 -10.44
N GLY A 123 -3.05 15.00 -10.09
CA GLY A 123 -3.89 14.98 -8.88
C GLY A 123 -5.26 15.60 -9.16
N PHE A 124 -6.13 14.84 -9.83
CA PHE A 124 -7.44 15.30 -10.28
C PHE A 124 -8.55 14.76 -9.40
N GLY A 125 -9.44 15.61 -8.87
CA GLY A 125 -10.61 15.11 -8.15
C GLY A 125 -11.25 16.05 -7.13
N ARG A 126 -12.04 15.47 -6.21
CA ARG A 126 -12.61 16.17 -5.02
C ARG A 126 -12.67 15.29 -3.76
N LYS A 127 -11.85 14.24 -3.69
CA LYS A 127 -11.95 13.19 -2.67
C LYS A 127 -11.52 13.67 -1.28
N ASP A 128 -12.38 13.43 -0.28
CA ASP A 128 -12.10 13.72 1.12
C ASP A 128 -10.87 12.93 1.61
N GLY A 129 -9.99 13.59 2.37
CA GLY A 129 -8.74 13.02 2.87
C GLY A 129 -7.57 13.02 1.87
N PHE A 130 -7.79 13.48 0.64
CA PHE A 130 -6.77 13.59 -0.42
C PHE A 130 -6.59 15.04 -0.92
N GLU A 131 -7.14 16.03 -0.22
CA GLU A 131 -7.15 17.44 -0.59
C GLU A 131 -5.74 17.99 -0.86
N ASP A 132 -4.76 17.57 -0.04
CA ASP A 132 -3.36 17.97 -0.17
C ASP A 132 -2.67 17.44 -1.44
N LEU A 133 -3.24 16.43 -2.09
CA LEU A 133 -2.73 15.87 -3.35
C LEU A 133 -3.54 16.33 -4.57
N ILE A 134 -4.70 16.98 -4.37
CA ILE A 134 -5.48 17.54 -5.47
C ILE A 134 -4.83 18.85 -5.93
N ARG A 135 -4.46 18.91 -7.20
CA ARG A 135 -3.99 20.15 -7.86
C ARG A 135 -5.00 20.69 -8.85
N THR A 136 -5.83 19.82 -9.41
CA THR A 136 -6.89 20.19 -10.36
C THR A 136 -8.23 19.59 -9.91
N PRO A 137 -9.23 20.42 -9.60
CA PRO A 137 -10.57 19.90 -9.35
C PRO A 137 -11.16 19.23 -10.59
N TRP A 138 -11.72 18.04 -10.42
CA TRP A 138 -12.49 17.33 -11.45
C TRP A 138 -13.82 16.88 -10.84
N THR A 139 -14.93 17.15 -11.54
CA THR A 139 -16.29 16.86 -11.04
C THR A 139 -17.28 16.29 -12.06
N THR A 140 -16.81 15.91 -13.25
CA THR A 140 -17.63 15.32 -14.31
C THR A 140 -17.54 13.80 -14.27
N ALA A 141 -18.42 13.10 -15.01
CA ALA A 141 -18.36 11.64 -15.08
C ALA A 141 -17.06 11.15 -15.75
N ASP A 142 -16.55 11.89 -16.74
CA ASP A 142 -15.37 11.49 -17.49
C ASP A 142 -14.25 12.52 -17.38
N ILE A 143 -13.01 12.01 -17.40
CA ILE A 143 -11.79 12.78 -17.61
C ILE A 143 -10.84 12.00 -18.52
N TYR A 144 -10.22 12.73 -19.44
CA TYR A 144 -9.22 12.24 -20.36
C TYR A 144 -7.93 13.02 -20.10
N LEU A 145 -6.83 12.30 -19.92
CA LEU A 145 -5.51 12.88 -19.65
C LEU A 145 -4.50 12.38 -20.69
N SER A 146 -3.66 13.27 -21.20
CA SER A 146 -2.58 12.96 -22.14
C SER A 146 -1.30 13.68 -21.75
N ARG A 147 -0.16 12.98 -21.83
CA ARG A 147 1.16 13.55 -21.53
C ARG A 147 2.25 12.84 -22.30
N SER A 148 3.20 13.62 -22.81
CA SER A 148 4.46 13.08 -23.35
C SER A 148 5.55 13.03 -22.28
N PHE A 149 6.41 12.03 -22.37
CA PHE A 149 7.53 11.82 -21.46
C PHE A 149 8.72 11.17 -22.19
N GLU A 150 9.92 11.35 -21.65
CA GLU A 150 11.16 10.84 -22.24
C GLU A 150 11.63 9.57 -21.53
N VAL A 151 12.11 8.61 -22.30
CA VAL A 151 12.70 7.37 -21.80
C VAL A 151 14.10 7.22 -22.41
N THR A 152 15.14 7.26 -21.58
CA THR A 152 16.54 7.15 -22.05
C THR A 152 16.86 5.76 -22.62
N SER A 153 16.34 4.71 -21.98
CA SER A 153 16.47 3.32 -22.40
C SER A 153 15.20 2.59 -21.97
N ALA A 154 14.54 1.87 -22.86
CA ALA A 154 13.33 1.13 -22.53
C ALA A 154 13.61 0.17 -21.35
N PRO A 155 12.81 0.21 -20.27
CA PRO A 155 13.04 -0.63 -19.11
C PRO A 155 12.67 -2.10 -19.39
N ALA A 156 13.36 -3.03 -18.74
CA ALA A 156 13.04 -4.46 -18.83
C ALA A 156 11.74 -4.81 -18.08
N ALA A 157 11.39 -4.04 -17.05
CA ALA A 157 10.16 -4.15 -16.27
C ALA A 157 9.52 -2.76 -16.06
N ALA A 158 8.20 -2.71 -16.00
CA ALA A 158 7.47 -1.45 -15.80
C ALA A 158 6.23 -1.67 -14.93
N ARG A 159 5.95 -0.70 -14.05
CA ARG A 159 4.81 -0.72 -13.12
C ARG A 159 4.01 0.56 -13.22
N LEU A 160 2.69 0.42 -13.19
CA LEU A 160 1.77 1.52 -13.01
C LEU A 160 1.46 1.66 -11.52
N VAL A 161 1.71 2.82 -10.94
CA VAL A 161 1.27 3.15 -9.58
C VAL A 161 0.14 4.15 -9.72
N ILE A 162 -1.08 3.78 -9.33
CA ILE A 162 -2.27 4.58 -9.65
C ILE A 162 -3.25 4.63 -8.49
N HIS A 163 -3.79 5.82 -8.22
CA HIS A 163 -5.01 6.03 -7.46
C HIS A 163 -6.08 6.41 -8.48
N TYR A 164 -7.10 5.59 -8.60
CA TYR A 164 -8.13 5.75 -9.62
C TYR A 164 -9.52 5.51 -9.04
N ASP A 165 -10.50 6.06 -9.76
CA ASP A 165 -11.90 5.75 -9.56
C ASP A 165 -12.42 4.82 -10.67
N ASN A 166 -13.58 4.22 -10.44
CA ASN A 166 -14.28 3.21 -11.25
C ASN A 166 -13.57 2.75 -12.56
N ALA A 167 -14.15 3.04 -13.72
CA ALA A 167 -13.71 2.47 -14.99
C ALA A 167 -12.55 3.30 -15.59
N THR A 168 -11.31 2.88 -15.27
CA THR A 168 -10.08 3.56 -15.70
C THR A 168 -9.29 2.70 -16.66
N LYS A 169 -8.78 3.32 -17.72
CA LYS A 169 -7.93 2.70 -18.74
C LYS A 169 -6.71 3.57 -19.01
N VAL A 170 -5.58 2.91 -19.24
CA VAL A 170 -4.30 3.56 -19.52
C VAL A 170 -3.70 3.00 -20.80
N TRP A 171 -3.23 3.90 -21.67
CA TRP A 171 -2.53 3.58 -22.91
C TRP A 171 -1.14 4.18 -22.90
N ILE A 172 -0.21 3.50 -23.55
CA ILE A 172 1.12 4.03 -23.88
C ILE A 172 1.32 3.86 -25.38
N ASN A 173 1.65 4.95 -26.07
CA ASN A 173 1.88 4.97 -27.52
C ASN A 173 0.75 4.27 -28.31
N GLY A 174 -0.52 4.53 -27.94
CA GLY A 174 -1.70 3.93 -28.58
C GLY A 174 -2.08 2.52 -28.12
N LYS A 175 -1.22 1.82 -27.37
CA LYS A 175 -1.49 0.45 -26.90
C LYS A 175 -2.09 0.46 -25.50
N LEU A 176 -3.18 -0.30 -25.29
CA LEU A 176 -3.79 -0.46 -23.96
C LEU A 176 -2.83 -1.24 -23.05
N VAL A 177 -2.37 -0.60 -21.97
CA VAL A 177 -1.37 -1.17 -21.06
C VAL A 177 -1.96 -1.64 -19.73
N TRP A 178 -3.11 -1.06 -19.35
CA TRP A 178 -3.82 -1.39 -18.13
C TRP A 178 -5.28 -0.97 -18.23
N GLU A 179 -6.17 -1.76 -17.62
CA GLU A 179 -7.59 -1.49 -17.48
C GLU A 179 -8.00 -1.96 -16.08
N SER A 180 -8.76 -1.13 -15.35
CA SER A 180 -9.27 -1.51 -14.04
C SER A 180 -10.25 -2.69 -14.17
N PRO A 181 -10.29 -3.61 -13.21
CA PRO A 181 -11.34 -4.61 -13.16
C PRO A 181 -12.73 -3.97 -13.12
N ALA A 182 -13.73 -4.63 -13.70
CA ALA A 182 -15.09 -4.09 -13.77
C ALA A 182 -15.64 -3.75 -12.37
N GLY A 183 -16.05 -2.49 -12.19
CA GLY A 183 -16.59 -1.96 -10.92
C GLY A 183 -15.55 -1.72 -9.81
N ALA A 184 -14.26 -1.92 -10.08
CA ALA A 184 -13.20 -1.70 -9.10
C ALA A 184 -12.84 -0.21 -8.97
N TRP A 185 -12.38 0.18 -7.79
CA TRP A 185 -11.84 1.48 -7.43
C TRP A 185 -10.80 1.26 -6.32
N ASN A 186 -9.98 2.26 -6.00
CA ASN A 186 -9.10 2.18 -4.84
C ASN A 186 -9.09 3.47 -3.99
N ASP A 187 -8.53 3.35 -2.78
CA ASP A 187 -8.51 4.41 -1.77
C ASP A 187 -7.08 4.93 -1.50
N GLY A 188 -6.24 4.88 -2.53
CA GLY A 188 -4.83 5.25 -2.45
C GLY A 188 -4.03 4.65 -3.59
N TYR A 189 -2.77 5.09 -3.71
CA TYR A 189 -1.87 4.59 -4.75
C TYR A 189 -1.57 3.11 -4.57
N GLN A 190 -1.87 2.33 -5.60
CA GLN A 190 -1.55 0.90 -5.66
C GLN A 190 -0.71 0.61 -6.90
N ALA A 191 0.25 -0.31 -6.75
CA ALA A 191 1.13 -0.72 -7.83
C ALA A 191 0.55 -1.92 -8.58
N PHE A 192 0.52 -1.83 -9.90
CA PHE A 192 0.10 -2.88 -10.81
C PHE A 192 1.22 -3.18 -11.81
N GLU A 193 1.46 -4.46 -12.04
CA GLU A 193 2.31 -4.90 -13.15
C GLU A 193 1.64 -4.55 -14.47
N LEU A 194 2.42 -3.99 -15.41
CA LEU A 194 1.89 -3.77 -16.74
C LEU A 194 1.83 -5.08 -17.53
N ASN A 195 0.86 -5.18 -18.44
CA ASN A 195 0.77 -6.33 -19.34
C ASN A 195 1.98 -6.40 -20.30
N ALA A 196 2.16 -7.54 -20.98
CA ALA A 196 3.27 -7.71 -21.93
C ALA A 196 3.25 -6.69 -23.08
N ALA A 197 2.07 -6.21 -23.47
CA ALA A 197 1.92 -5.21 -24.53
C ALA A 197 2.52 -3.85 -24.13
N ALA A 198 2.49 -3.50 -22.84
CA ALA A 198 3.04 -2.27 -22.30
C ALA A 198 4.57 -2.21 -22.34
N ARG A 199 5.25 -3.32 -22.00
CA ARG A 199 6.71 -3.41 -22.14
C ARG A 199 7.14 -3.22 -23.60
N ALA A 200 6.35 -3.74 -24.53
CA ALA A 200 6.55 -3.55 -25.97
C ALA A 200 5.99 -2.23 -26.52
N ALA A 201 5.35 -1.40 -25.69
CA ALA A 201 4.86 -0.08 -26.07
C ALA A 201 5.90 1.00 -25.77
N LEU A 202 6.63 0.87 -24.65
CA LEU A 202 7.72 1.76 -24.28
C LEU A 202 8.88 1.64 -25.27
N LYS A 203 9.40 2.79 -25.69
CA LYS A 203 10.54 2.90 -26.60
C LYS A 203 11.52 3.95 -26.09
N ASP A 204 12.74 3.92 -26.61
CA ASP A 204 13.71 4.99 -26.35
C ASP A 204 13.21 6.31 -26.95
N GLY A 205 13.49 7.42 -26.26
CA GLY A 205 13.05 8.77 -26.62
C GLY A 205 11.62 9.10 -26.17
N THR A 206 10.92 9.87 -27.00
CA THR A 206 9.59 10.40 -26.66
C THR A 206 8.50 9.32 -26.71
N ASN A 207 7.78 9.21 -25.59
CA ASN A 207 6.60 8.38 -25.43
C ASN A 207 5.40 9.25 -25.05
N THR A 208 4.20 8.71 -25.25
CA THR A 208 2.95 9.34 -24.81
C THR A 208 2.18 8.36 -23.93
N ILE A 209 1.74 8.84 -22.77
CA ILE A 209 0.78 8.15 -21.89
C ILE A 209 -0.57 8.85 -21.97
N VAL A 210 -1.63 8.04 -22.01
CA VAL A 210 -3.01 8.49 -22.08
C VAL A 210 -3.83 7.76 -21.03
N VAL A 211 -4.75 8.47 -20.38
CA VAL A 211 -5.65 7.94 -19.36
C VAL A 211 -7.07 8.36 -19.71
N HIS A 212 -8.02 7.45 -19.52
CA HIS A 212 -9.43 7.78 -19.40
C HIS A 212 -9.93 7.18 -18.09
N CYS A 213 -10.63 7.98 -17.31
CA CYS A 213 -11.28 7.55 -16.08
C CYS A 213 -12.75 7.96 -16.18
N HIS A 214 -13.65 6.98 -16.01
CA HIS A 214 -15.08 7.18 -15.87
C HIS A 214 -15.47 6.90 -14.43
N GLN A 215 -16.04 7.89 -13.75
CA GLN A 215 -16.61 7.81 -12.41
C GLN A 215 -18.11 7.53 -12.50
N ASP A 216 -18.62 6.61 -11.68
CA ASP A 216 -20.06 6.34 -11.53
C ASP A 216 -20.65 7.07 -10.32
N SER A 217 -19.99 6.98 -9.16
CA SER A 217 -20.44 7.60 -7.90
C SER A 217 -19.32 7.62 -6.84
N GLY A 218 -19.51 8.41 -5.78
CA GLY A 218 -18.59 8.43 -4.63
C GLY A 218 -17.56 9.57 -4.69
N GLY A 219 -16.41 9.34 -4.07
CA GLY A 219 -15.28 10.28 -4.10
C GLY A 219 -14.45 10.05 -5.35
N GLN A 220 -14.23 11.11 -6.14
CA GLN A 220 -13.48 11.03 -7.40
C GLN A 220 -12.03 11.46 -7.21
N PHE A 221 -11.11 10.59 -7.64
CA PHE A 221 -9.69 10.89 -7.71
C PHE A 221 -9.03 10.08 -8.84
N ILE A 222 -8.19 10.74 -9.63
CA ILE A 222 -7.32 10.07 -10.59
C ILE A 222 -5.94 10.73 -10.59
N ASP A 223 -4.92 9.92 -10.35
CA ASP A 223 -3.53 10.29 -10.57
C ASP A 223 -2.65 9.05 -10.67
N LEU A 224 -1.51 9.16 -11.35
CA LEU A 224 -0.63 8.01 -11.56
C LEU A 224 0.84 8.38 -11.64
N ALA A 225 1.67 7.37 -11.38
CA ALA A 225 3.08 7.33 -11.75
C ALA A 225 3.36 6.07 -12.57
N LEU A 226 4.35 6.16 -13.46
CA LEU A 226 4.89 5.05 -14.24
C LEU A 226 6.34 4.84 -13.82
N LEU A 227 6.65 3.64 -13.32
CA LEU A 227 7.99 3.25 -12.91
C LEU A 227 8.59 2.28 -13.92
N GLY A 228 9.90 2.36 -14.17
CA GLY A 228 10.63 1.42 -15.01
C GLY A 228 11.93 0.93 -14.37
N ARG A 229 12.30 -0.33 -14.63
CA ARG A 229 13.56 -0.97 -14.23
C ARG A 229 14.19 -1.69 -15.43
#